data_AF-A0AA88RDS8-F1
#
_entry.id   AF-A0AA88RDS8-F1
#
_cell.length_a   1.000
_cell.length_b   1.000
_cell.length_c   1.000
_cell.angle_alpha   90.00
_cell.angle_beta   90.00
_cell.angle_gamma   90.00
#
_symmetry.space_group_name_H-M   'P 1'
#
loop_
_entity.id
_entity.type
_entity.pdbx_description
1 polymer ?
#
loop_
_entity_poly.entity_id
_entity_poly.type
_entity_poly.pdbx_seq_one_letter_code
_entity_poly.pdbx_strand_id
1 'polypeptide(L)' 'MKDLLNWVRTNLIKERPEMFMKGETVRPGVLVLVNDCDWELSGQLDTMLEEKDVVVFISTLHGG' A
#
# COMPACT_ATOMS: atom_id res chain seq x y z
N MET A 1 4.42 -7.68 2.98
CA MET A 1 3.90 -6.41 2.44
C MET A 1 4.98 -5.60 1.71
N LYS A 2 6.18 -5.41 2.26
CA LYS A 2 7.30 -4.65 1.63
C LYS A 2 7.51 -4.99 0.14
N ASP A 3 7.62 -6.27 -0.18
CA ASP A 3 7.86 -6.72 -1.56
C ASP A 3 6.71 -6.37 -2.50
N LEU A 4 5.46 -6.46 -2.01
CA LEU A 4 4.28 -6.07 -2.78
C LEU A 4 4.30 -4.57 -3.09
N LEU A 5 4.61 -3.71 -2.10
CA LEU A 5 4.67 -2.27 -2.32
C LEU A 5 5.71 -1.91 -3.40
N ASN A 6 6.91 -2.48 -3.30
CA ASN A 6 7.97 -2.29 -4.28
C ASN A 6 7.56 -2.79 -5.68
N TRP A 7 6.88 -3.93 -5.75
CA TRP A 7 6.38 -4.48 -7.00
C TRP A 7 5.28 -3.59 -7.61
N VAL A 8 4.28 -3.16 -6.84
CA VAL A 8 3.20 -2.26 -7.29
C VAL A 8 3.79 -0.95 -7.81
N ARG A 9 4.70 -0.33 -7.06
CA ARG A 9 5.39 0.91 -7.45
C ARG A 9 6.12 0.78 -8.79
N THR A 10 6.77 -0.36 -9.03
CA THR A 10 7.61 -0.57 -10.22
C THR A 10 6.80 -1.02 -11.43
N ASN A 11 5.72 -1.79 -11.23
CA ASN A 11 5.03 -2.49 -12.30
C ASN A 11 3.63 -1.93 -12.62
N LEU A 12 2.93 -1.35 -11.63
CA LEU A 12 1.55 -0.90 -11.80
C LEU A 12 1.42 0.63 -11.84
N ILE A 13 2.20 1.35 -11.04
CA ILE A 13 2.14 2.81 -11.00
C ILE A 13 2.83 3.40 -12.23
N LYS A 14 2.04 4.00 -13.12
CA LYS A 14 2.54 4.58 -14.38
C LYS A 14 3.03 6.01 -14.24
N GLU A 15 2.43 6.77 -13.33
CA GLU A 15 2.73 8.19 -13.15
C GLU A 15 2.90 8.50 -11.66
N ARG A 16 3.91 9.35 -11.36
CA ARG A 16 4.22 9.85 -10.02
C ARG A 16 4.28 8.76 -8.93
N PRO A 17 5.19 7.76 -9.03
CA PRO A 17 5.36 6.73 -8.00
C PRO A 17 5.62 7.29 -6.59
N GLU A 18 6.16 8.50 -6.48
CA GLU A 18 6.34 9.25 -5.23
C GLU A 18 5.04 9.75 -4.58
N MET A 19 3.92 9.72 -5.30
CA MET A 19 2.58 9.96 -4.76
C MET A 19 2.02 8.70 -4.09
N PHE A 20 2.48 7.52 -4.50
CA PHE A 20 2.09 6.25 -3.90
C PHE A 20 2.98 5.87 -2.71
N MET A 21 4.30 5.97 -2.86
CA MET A 21 5.27 5.59 -1.82
C MET A 21 6.19 6.74 -1.43
N LYS A 22 6.60 6.75 -0.15
CA LYS A 22 7.66 7.61 0.37
C LYS A 22 8.65 6.77 1.17
N GLY A 23 9.88 6.63 0.67
CA GLY A 23 10.86 5.69 1.22
C GLY A 23 10.38 4.25 1.00
N GLU A 24 10.36 3.46 2.07
CA GLU A 24 10.01 2.03 2.05
C GLU A 24 8.52 1.74 2.33
N THR A 25 7.69 2.78 2.50
CA THR A 25 6.26 2.62 2.83
C THR A 25 5.36 3.47 1.94
N VAL A 26 4.04 3.28 2.06
CA VAL A 26 3.05 4.12 1.40
C VAL A 26 3.15 5.57 1.89
N ARG A 27 2.83 6.51 1.00
CA ARG A 27 2.82 7.93 1.34
C ARG A 27 1.74 8.21 2.40
N PRO A 28 1.99 9.10 3.39
CA PRO A 28 0.94 9.59 4.27
C PRO A 28 -0.26 10.10 3.46
N GLY A 29 -1.47 9.68 3.83
CA GLY A 29 -2.68 9.90 3.03
C GLY A 29 -3.06 8.76 2.09
N VAL A 30 -2.39 7.62 2.18
CA VAL A 30 -2.83 6.35 1.59
C VAL A 30 -3.14 5.39 2.73
N LEU A 31 -4.40 4.98 2.84
CA LEU A 31 -4.83 3.91 3.73
C LEU A 31 -4.61 2.56 3.04
N VAL A 32 -4.19 1.56 3.81
CA VAL A 32 -3.96 0.20 3.33
C VAL A 32 -4.84 -0.74 4.14
N LEU A 33 -5.65 -1.52 3.44
CA LEU A 33 -6.47 -2.58 4.05
C LEU A 33 -5.97 -3.94 3.56
N VAL A 34 -5.93 -4.91 4.46
CA VAL A 34 -5.70 -6.32 4.14
C VAL A 34 -6.93 -7.09 4.61
N ASN A 35 -7.65 -7.70 3.66
CA ASN A 35 -8.93 -8.37 3.91
C ASN A 35 -9.92 -7.49 4.69
N ASP A 36 -10.12 -6.27 4.21
CA ASP A 36 -10.97 -5.23 4.80
C ASP A 36 -10.59 -4.79 6.23
N CYS A 37 -9.44 -5.23 6.74
CA CYS A 37 -8.89 -4.84 8.03
C CYS A 37 -7.78 -3.80 7.86
N ASP A 38 -7.70 -2.83 8.77
CA ASP A 38 -6.62 -1.85 8.79
C ASP A 38 -5.26 -2.56 9.01
N TRP A 39 -4.32 -2.36 8.08
CA TRP A 39 -3.00 -3.00 8.13
C TRP A 39 -2.19 -2.64 9.39
N GLU A 40 -2.54 -1.56 10.10
CA GLU A 40 -1.93 -1.20 11.38
C GLU A 40 -2.12 -2.31 12.43
N LEU A 41 -3.22 -3.06 12.33
CA LEU A 41 -3.49 -4.24 13.16
C LEU A 41 -2.80 -5.50 12.65
N SER A 42 -2.33 -5.50 11.39
CA SER A 42 -1.75 -6.66 10.71
C SER A 42 -0.22 -6.62 10.65
N GLY A 43 0.44 -5.66 11.31
CA GLY A 43 1.90 -5.52 11.32
C GLY A 43 2.47 -4.68 10.15
N GLN A 44 1.61 -3.97 9.41
CA GLN A 44 1.99 -3.01 8.37
C GLN A 44 2.95 -3.59 7.31
N LEU A 45 4.22 -3.16 7.32
CA LEU A 45 5.22 -3.60 6.37
C LEU A 45 5.62 -5.07 6.57
N ASP A 46 5.49 -5.57 7.81
CA ASP A 46 5.83 -6.94 8.20
C ASP A 46 4.64 -7.91 8.04
N THR A 47 3.47 -7.43 7.55
CA THR A 47 2.35 -8.29 7.20
C THR A 47 2.78 -9.34 6.18
N MET A 48 2.69 -10.61 6.57
CA MET A 48 2.85 -11.76 5.69
C MET A 48 1.56 -11.95 4.92
N LEU A 49 1.64 -11.89 3.59
CA LEU A 49 0.49 -12.08 2.71
C LEU A 49 0.37 -13.55 2.33
N GLU A 50 -0.86 -14.04 2.31
CA GLU A 50 -1.21 -15.39 1.89
C GLU A 50 -1.92 -15.37 0.53
N GLU A 51 -2.03 -16.56 -0.07
CA GLU A 51 -2.79 -16.70 -1.30
C GLU A 51 -4.26 -16.30 -1.05
N LYS A 52 -4.83 -15.52 -1.97
CA LYS A 52 -6.20 -14.98 -1.92
C LYS A 52 -6.43 -13.81 -0.96
N ASP A 53 -5.38 -13.31 -0.29
CA ASP A 53 -5.49 -12.04 0.42
C ASP A 53 -5.83 -10.90 -0.54
N VAL A 54 -6.73 -10.03 -0.09
CA VAL A 54 -7.12 -8.82 -0.81
C VAL A 54 -6.45 -7.63 -0.16
N VAL A 55 -5.61 -6.92 -0.92
CA VAL A 55 -4.96 -5.68 -0.48
C VAL A 55 -5.57 -4.49 -1.21
N VAL A 56 -6.08 -3.52 -0.45
CA VAL A 56 -6.70 -2.30 -0.98
C VAL A 56 -5.88 -1.08 -0.58
N PHE A 57 -5.56 -0.23 -1.56
CA PHE A 57 -4.93 1.07 -1.34
C PHE A 57 -5.93 2.18 -1.61
N ILE A 58 -6.24 2.99 -0.60
CA ILE A 58 -7.19 4.10 -0.72
C ILE A 58 -6.43 5.39 -0.50
N SER A 59 -6.35 6.24 -1.53
CA SER A 59 -5.82 7.58 -1.31
C SER A 59 -6.90 8.47 -0.70
N THR A 60 -6.63 8.95 0.52
CA THR A 60 -7.47 9.93 1.22
C THR A 60 -7.06 11.37 0.93
N LEU A 61 -6.06 11.55 0.05
CA LEU A 61 -5.38 12.82 -0.21
C LEU A 61 -5.44 13.17 -1.71
N HIS A 62 -6.65 13.41 -2.23
CA HIS A 62 -6.88 13.94 -3.58
C HIS A 62 -8.05 14.94 -3.61
N GLY A 63 -7.98 15.97 -2.76
CA GLY A 63 -8.90 17.10 -2.77
C GLY A 63 -8.17 18.39 -3.14
N GLY A 64 -8.10 18.68 -4.44
CA GLY A 64 -7.53 19.89 -5.03
C GLY A 64 -7.52 19.82 -6.55
#